data_AF-A0A2M7TW58-F1
#
_entry.id   AF-A0A2M7TW58-F1
#
_cell.length_a   1.000
_cell.length_b   1.000
_cell.length_c   1.000
_cell.angle_alpha   90.00
_cell.angle_beta   90.00
_cell.angle_gamma   90.00
#
_symmetry.space_group_name_H-M   'P 1'
#
loop_
_entity.id
_entity.type
_entity.pdbx_description
1 polymer ?
#
loop_
_entity_poly.entity_id
_entity_poly.type
_entity_poly.pdbx_seq_one_letter_code
_entity_poly.pdbx_strand_id
1 'polypeptide(L)'
;MLNKLTLKKSKLEQSNQGFTIIEVMIVLAIAGLIMLIVFLAVPSLQRNSRNTQRKNDVGSLLSALSEYVSNNNGQLPATCNGTTASCFIKETKLSSYDNATANISFTKNTSATSLANPNNFDKVTILSFAKCDKVTVGAAVNTNASSRNVVALYTLETQSGQSPQCQET
;
A
#
# COMPACT_ATOMS: atom_id res chain seq x y z
N MET A 1 14.08 61.38 -67.76
CA MET A 1 13.25 60.48 -66.95
C MET A 1 14.16 59.73 -65.99
N LEU A 2 14.00 59.89 -64.67
CA LEU A 2 14.38 58.92 -63.63
C LEU A 2 13.95 59.48 -62.27
N ASN A 3 12.77 59.02 -61.84
CA ASN A 3 12.15 59.40 -60.58
C ASN A 3 12.87 58.65 -59.44
N LYS A 4 13.44 59.36 -58.46
CA LYS A 4 14.04 58.72 -57.28
C LYS A 4 12.93 58.28 -56.32
N LEU A 5 12.63 56.98 -56.28
CA LEU A 5 11.80 56.36 -55.25
C LEU A 5 12.56 56.30 -53.93
N THR A 6 12.24 57.21 -53.01
CA THR A 6 12.70 57.17 -51.62
C THR A 6 12.02 56.03 -50.86
N LEU A 7 12.75 54.93 -50.64
CA LEU A 7 12.32 53.80 -49.82
C LEU A 7 12.21 54.23 -48.35
N LYS A 8 10.96 54.34 -47.86
CA LYS A 8 10.63 54.62 -46.47
C LYS A 8 10.86 53.35 -45.64
N LYS A 9 11.97 53.28 -44.89
CA LYS A 9 12.20 52.24 -43.88
C LYS A 9 11.11 52.32 -42.81
N SER A 10 10.22 51.33 -42.74
CA SER A 10 9.30 51.20 -41.61
C SER A 10 10.10 50.77 -40.38
N LYS A 11 10.19 51.67 -39.39
CA LYS A 11 10.73 51.38 -38.07
C LYS A 11 9.75 50.42 -37.38
N LEU A 12 10.13 49.15 -37.25
CA LEU A 12 9.40 48.20 -36.42
C LEU A 12 9.65 48.61 -34.97
N GLU A 13 8.76 49.41 -34.40
CA GLU A 13 8.74 49.73 -32.98
C GLU A 13 8.41 48.43 -32.24
N GLN A 14 9.43 47.78 -31.69
CA GLN A 14 9.27 46.66 -30.76
C GLN A 14 8.65 47.25 -29.48
N SER A 15 7.34 47.07 -29.31
CA SER A 15 6.68 47.41 -28.06
C SER A 15 7.22 46.49 -26.98
N ASN A 16 8.08 47.02 -26.12
CA ASN A 16 8.48 46.34 -24.88
C ASN A 16 7.27 46.31 -23.94
N GLN A 17 6.38 45.34 -24.16
CA GLN A 17 5.35 44.96 -23.22
C GLN A 17 6.02 44.22 -22.06
N GLY A 18 6.40 44.97 -21.03
CA GLY A 18 6.90 44.38 -19.78
C GLY A 18 5.75 43.74 -18.99
N PHE A 19 6.00 42.56 -18.43
CA PHE A 19 5.12 41.95 -17.43
C PHE A 19 5.01 42.89 -16.21
N THR A 20 3.80 43.14 -15.71
CA THR A 20 3.62 43.99 -14.53
C THR A 20 4.00 43.23 -13.26
N ILE A 21 4.59 43.92 -12.27
CA ILE A 21 4.92 43.32 -10.97
C ILE A 21 3.66 42.77 -10.28
N ILE A 22 2.54 43.48 -10.42
CA ILE A 22 1.24 43.09 -9.85
C ILE A 22 0.77 41.74 -10.43
N GLU A 23 0.91 41.55 -11.74
CA GLU A 23 0.54 40.30 -12.40
C GLU A 23 1.36 39.12 -11.88
N VAL A 24 2.67 39.30 -11.72
CA VAL A 24 3.54 38.25 -11.15
C VAL A 24 3.18 37.97 -9.68
N MET A 25 2.82 38.99 -8.89
CA MET A 25 2.43 38.81 -7.49
C MET A 25 1.16 37.96 -7.33
N ILE A 26 0.14 38.19 -8.17
CA ILE A 26 -1.10 37.41 -8.14
C ILE A 26 -0.83 35.95 -8.49
N VAL A 27 0.03 35.71 -9.48
CA VAL A 27 0.41 34.33 -9.88
C VAL A 27 1.12 33.61 -8.75
N LEU A 28 2.10 34.26 -8.10
CA LEU A 28 2.82 33.66 -6.98
C LEU A 28 1.92 33.43 -5.76
N ALA A 29 0.96 34.31 -5.51
CA ALA A 29 0.01 34.14 -4.42
C ALA A 29 -0.88 32.90 -4.63
N ILE A 30 -1.43 32.72 -5.83
CA ILE A 30 -2.26 31.54 -6.16
C ILE A 30 -1.39 30.27 -6.18
N ALA A 31 -0.19 30.33 -6.76
CA ALA A 31 0.74 29.20 -6.77
C ALA A 31 1.14 28.77 -5.34
N GLY A 32 1.38 29.73 -4.44
CA GLY A 32 1.68 29.47 -3.04
C GLY A 32 0.52 28.78 -2.30
N LEU A 33 -0.72 29.22 -2.55
CA LEU A 33 -1.91 28.60 -1.97
C LEU A 33 -2.10 27.15 -2.45
N ILE A 34 -1.90 26.89 -3.74
CA ILE A 34 -2.00 25.53 -4.30
C ILE A 34 -0.91 24.63 -3.71
N MET A 35 0.33 25.11 -3.63
CA MET A 35 1.46 24.36 -3.05
C MET A 35 1.20 23.95 -1.60
N LEU A 36 0.58 24.81 -0.78
CA LEU A 36 0.21 24.49 0.60
C LEU A 36 -0.70 23.25 0.66
N ILE A 37 -1.75 23.21 -0.17
CA ILE A 37 -2.71 22.09 -0.19
C ILE A 37 -2.02 20.80 -0.67
N VAL A 38 -1.20 20.89 -1.73
CA VAL A 38 -0.49 19.74 -2.30
C VAL A 38 0.43 19.09 -1.27
N PHE A 39 1.18 19.88 -0.49
CA PHE A 39 2.08 19.35 0.52
C PHE A 39 1.37 18.63 1.66
N LEU A 40 0.15 19.05 2.03
CA LEU A 40 -0.65 18.35 3.03
C LEU A 40 -1.29 17.07 2.45
N ALA A 41 -1.72 17.11 1.19
CA ALA A 41 -2.48 16.02 0.58
C ALA A 41 -1.60 14.84 0.10
N VAL A 42 -0.45 15.11 -0.52
CA VAL A 42 0.39 14.08 -1.16
C VAL A 42 0.86 13.00 -0.18
N PRO A 43 1.36 13.32 1.04
CA PRO A 43 1.78 12.30 2.00
C PRO A 43 0.62 11.36 2.39
N SER A 44 -0.58 11.91 2.54
CA SER A 44 -1.79 11.12 2.85
C SER A 44 -2.16 10.17 1.72
N LEU A 45 -2.13 10.65 0.48
CA LEU A 45 -2.44 9.85 -0.69
C LEU A 45 -1.44 8.70 -0.89
N GLN A 46 -0.14 8.96 -0.70
CA GLN A 46 0.89 7.92 -0.80
C GLN A 46 0.71 6.81 0.24
N ARG A 47 0.38 7.17 1.50
CA ARG A 47 0.06 6.17 2.55
C ARG A 47 -1.14 5.33 2.18
N ASN A 48 -2.21 5.96 1.71
CA ASN A 48 -3.41 5.24 1.29
C ASN A 48 -3.11 4.27 0.14
N SER A 49 -2.31 4.68 -0.85
CA SER A 49 -1.91 3.81 -1.95
C SER A 49 -1.13 2.58 -1.46
N ARG A 50 -0.11 2.77 -0.61
CA ARG A 50 0.66 1.65 -0.01
C ARG A 50 -0.21 0.72 0.81
N ASN A 51 -1.10 1.27 1.64
CA ASN A 51 -2.01 0.47 2.45
C ASN A 51 -2.98 -0.36 1.60
N THR A 52 -3.49 0.21 0.50
CA THR A 52 -4.33 -0.52 -0.45
C THR A 52 -3.55 -1.65 -1.12
N GLN A 53 -2.30 -1.41 -1.54
CA GLN A 53 -1.46 -2.47 -2.10
C GLN A 53 -1.22 -3.60 -1.09
N ARG A 54 -0.88 -3.27 0.16
CA ARG A 54 -0.73 -4.26 1.24
C ARG A 54 -1.99 -5.09 1.47
N LYS A 55 -3.17 -4.46 1.49
CA LYS A 55 -4.46 -5.16 1.64
C LYS A 55 -4.72 -6.12 0.47
N ASN A 56 -4.43 -5.68 -0.75
CA ASN A 56 -4.62 -6.49 -1.95
C ASN A 56 -3.68 -7.70 -1.95
N ASP A 57 -2.39 -7.49 -1.66
CA ASP A 57 -1.40 -8.57 -1.55
C ASP A 57 -1.81 -9.62 -0.51
N VAL A 58 -2.21 -9.17 0.68
CA VAL A 58 -2.70 -10.05 1.75
C VAL A 58 -3.97 -10.79 1.34
N GLY A 59 -4.92 -10.09 0.72
CA GLY A 59 -6.15 -10.69 0.22
C GLY A 59 -5.90 -11.79 -0.80
N SER A 60 -4.98 -11.57 -1.75
CA SER A 60 -4.59 -12.58 -2.74
C SER A 60 -3.95 -13.81 -2.09
N LEU A 61 -3.06 -13.63 -1.11
CA LEU A 61 -2.45 -14.74 -0.37
C LEU A 61 -3.49 -15.55 0.41
N LEU A 62 -4.37 -14.85 1.12
CA LEU A 62 -5.43 -15.46 1.91
C LEU A 62 -6.42 -16.26 1.04
N SER A 63 -6.88 -15.68 -0.06
CA SER A 63 -7.80 -16.35 -0.98
C SER A 63 -7.17 -17.62 -1.58
N ALA A 64 -5.93 -17.56 -2.04
CA ALA A 64 -5.23 -18.72 -2.60
C ALA A 64 -5.08 -19.85 -1.56
N LEU A 65 -4.75 -19.49 -0.31
CA LEU A 65 -4.62 -20.45 0.76
C LEU A 65 -5.97 -21.05 1.19
N SER A 66 -6.99 -20.22 1.32
CA SER A 66 -8.34 -20.66 1.68
C SER A 66 -8.94 -21.58 0.62
N GLU A 67 -8.72 -21.28 -0.67
CA GLU A 67 -9.10 -22.15 -1.78
C GLU A 67 -8.42 -23.52 -1.68
N TYR A 68 -7.10 -23.54 -1.45
CA TYR A 68 -6.38 -24.81 -1.27
C TYR A 68 -6.95 -25.62 -0.10
N VAL A 69 -7.11 -25.00 1.06
CA VAL A 69 -7.60 -25.67 2.27
C VAL A 69 -9.04 -26.15 2.08
N SER A 70 -9.88 -25.39 1.38
CA SER A 70 -11.24 -25.78 1.03
C SER A 70 -11.25 -27.07 0.18
N ASN A 71 -10.41 -27.08 -0.87
CA ASN A 71 -10.31 -28.17 -1.84
C ASN A 71 -9.58 -29.42 -1.31
N ASN A 72 -8.79 -29.29 -0.24
CA ASN A 72 -8.00 -30.38 0.34
C ASN A 72 -8.52 -30.80 1.73
N ASN A 73 -9.84 -30.78 1.95
CA ASN A 73 -10.48 -31.25 3.19
C ASN A 73 -9.98 -30.59 4.48
N GLY A 74 -9.59 -29.32 4.41
CA GLY A 74 -9.02 -28.61 5.55
C GLY A 74 -7.53 -28.92 5.79
N GLN A 75 -6.87 -29.63 4.89
CA GLN A 75 -5.45 -29.92 4.99
C GLN A 75 -4.62 -28.81 4.35
N LEU A 76 -3.50 -28.51 4.99
CA LEU A 76 -2.46 -27.63 4.46
C LEU A 76 -1.51 -28.47 3.59
N PRO A 77 -0.78 -27.87 2.63
CA PRO A 77 0.29 -28.56 1.94
C PRO A 77 1.27 -29.14 2.95
N ALA A 78 1.81 -30.32 2.67
CA ALA A 78 2.73 -31.01 3.59
C ALA A 78 4.00 -30.20 3.90
N THR A 79 4.38 -29.30 2.99
CA THR A 79 5.49 -28.35 3.12
C THR A 79 5.21 -27.22 4.13
N CYS A 80 3.97 -27.08 4.61
CA CYS A 80 3.48 -26.03 5.50
C CYS A 80 3.24 -26.54 6.93
N ASN A 81 4.24 -27.24 7.48
CA ASN A 81 4.13 -27.88 8.80
C ASN A 81 5.02 -27.21 9.87
N GLY A 82 5.41 -25.95 9.67
CA GLY A 82 6.31 -25.21 10.56
C GLY A 82 6.27 -23.69 10.31
N THR A 83 7.23 -22.95 10.87
CA THR A 83 7.29 -21.47 10.85
C THR A 83 7.74 -20.87 9.51
N THR A 84 8.07 -21.68 8.51
CA THR A 84 8.65 -21.22 7.25
C THR A 84 7.58 -20.92 6.21
N ALA A 85 7.58 -19.69 5.72
CA ALA A 85 6.61 -19.21 4.74
C ALA A 85 6.82 -19.72 3.30
N SER A 86 7.94 -20.39 3.04
CA SER A 86 8.36 -20.86 1.71
C SER A 86 7.40 -21.85 1.04
N CYS A 87 6.37 -22.30 1.73
CA CYS A 87 5.50 -23.37 1.26
C CYS A 87 4.31 -22.89 0.39
N PHE A 88 4.02 -21.58 0.37
CA PHE A 88 2.93 -20.99 -0.44
C PHE A 88 3.35 -19.86 -1.40
N ILE A 89 4.60 -19.40 -1.31
CA ILE A 89 5.00 -18.07 -1.85
C ILE A 89 6.06 -18.18 -2.93
N LYS A 90 6.35 -19.40 -3.43
CA LYS A 90 7.41 -19.56 -4.43
C LYS A 90 7.10 -18.84 -5.75
N GLU A 91 5.83 -18.59 -6.07
CA GLU A 91 5.42 -18.04 -7.37
C GLU A 91 4.44 -16.86 -7.28
N THR A 92 4.10 -16.37 -6.08
CA THR A 92 3.21 -15.22 -5.94
C THR A 92 4.01 -13.92 -6.07
N LYS A 93 3.73 -13.17 -7.15
CA LYS A 93 4.27 -11.82 -7.32
C LYS A 93 3.48 -10.87 -6.41
N LEU A 94 4.07 -10.54 -5.27
CA LEU A 94 3.54 -9.56 -4.32
C LEU A 94 4.21 -8.20 -4.57
N SER A 95 3.44 -7.12 -4.49
CA SER A 95 3.93 -5.78 -4.78
C SER A 95 4.56 -5.09 -3.57
N SER A 96 4.07 -5.40 -2.37
CA SER A 96 4.45 -4.73 -1.11
C SER A 96 5.30 -5.61 -0.19
N TYR A 97 5.28 -6.93 -0.38
CA TYR A 97 6.01 -7.89 0.43
C TYR A 97 6.97 -8.67 -0.46
N ASP A 98 8.25 -8.67 -0.11
CA ASP A 98 9.21 -9.58 -0.75
C ASP A 98 8.87 -11.03 -0.34
N ASN A 99 9.00 -11.96 -1.28
CA ASN A 99 8.70 -13.38 -1.05
C ASN A 99 9.76 -14.08 -0.16
N ALA A 100 10.74 -13.31 0.33
CA ALA A 100 11.68 -13.73 1.35
C ALA A 100 10.96 -14.22 2.63
N THR A 101 11.44 -15.34 3.16
CA THR A 101 10.92 -16.02 4.37
C THR A 101 11.02 -15.19 5.66
N ALA A 102 11.71 -14.04 5.62
CA ALA A 102 11.85 -13.10 6.73
C ALA A 102 10.68 -12.09 6.84
N ASN A 103 9.97 -11.87 5.73
CA ASN A 103 8.91 -10.88 5.61
C ASN A 103 7.53 -11.54 5.67
N ILE A 104 7.39 -12.69 5.06
CA ILE A 104 6.18 -13.49 5.17
C ILE A 104 6.49 -14.64 6.11
N SER A 105 5.61 -14.91 7.07
CA SER A 105 5.73 -16.02 8.03
C SER A 105 4.45 -16.83 8.04
N PHE A 106 4.56 -18.15 8.10
CA PHE A 106 3.41 -19.03 8.27
C PHE A 106 3.48 -19.68 9.64
N THR A 107 2.37 -19.77 10.37
CA THR A 107 2.33 -20.44 11.67
C THR A 107 1.07 -21.29 11.77
N LYS A 108 1.24 -22.57 12.09
CA LYS A 108 0.11 -23.44 12.41
C LYS A 108 -0.33 -23.18 13.85
N ASN A 109 -1.53 -22.61 14.06
CA ASN A 109 -2.00 -22.27 15.39
C ASN A 109 -2.67 -23.48 16.07
N THR A 110 -1.87 -24.37 16.66
CA THR A 110 -2.35 -25.57 17.34
C THR A 110 -2.60 -25.38 18.85
N SER A 111 -2.53 -24.15 19.37
CA SER A 111 -2.63 -23.86 20.80
C SER A 111 -3.49 -22.63 21.08
N ALA A 112 -4.17 -22.59 22.23
CA ALA A 112 -5.08 -21.50 22.61
C ALA A 112 -4.36 -20.22 23.06
N THR A 113 -3.49 -19.73 22.20
CA THR A 113 -2.68 -18.53 22.41
C THR A 113 -3.12 -17.46 21.43
N SER A 114 -3.32 -16.24 21.93
CA SER A 114 -3.40 -15.07 21.08
C SER A 114 -2.04 -14.82 20.45
N LEU A 115 -1.98 -14.79 19.12
CA LEU A 115 -0.78 -14.40 18.39
C LEU A 115 -0.91 -12.92 18.01
N ALA A 116 0.12 -12.15 18.36
CA ALA A 116 0.17 -10.72 18.12
C ALA A 116 0.57 -10.40 16.66
N ASN A 117 0.16 -9.22 16.20
CA ASN A 117 0.50 -8.71 14.88
C ASN A 117 2.02 -8.46 14.75
N PRO A 118 2.64 -8.65 13.58
CA PRO A 118 3.94 -8.07 13.30
C PRO A 118 3.97 -6.55 13.48
N ASN A 119 4.97 -6.06 14.23
CA ASN A 119 5.23 -4.64 14.47
C ASN A 119 5.97 -3.93 13.30
N ASN A 120 5.96 -4.54 12.10
CA ASN A 120 6.69 -4.06 10.93
C ASN A 120 5.78 -4.11 9.70
N PHE A 121 5.76 -3.03 8.92
CA PHE A 121 4.92 -2.88 7.71
C PHE A 121 5.28 -3.82 6.56
N ASP A 122 6.50 -4.33 6.56
CA ASP A 122 7.01 -5.25 5.54
C ASP A 122 6.78 -6.71 5.94
N LYS A 123 6.10 -6.95 7.06
CA LYS A 123 5.83 -8.27 7.59
C LYS A 123 4.35 -8.64 7.57
N VAL A 124 4.07 -9.86 7.12
CA VAL A 124 2.76 -10.49 7.22
C VAL A 124 2.92 -11.89 7.82
N THR A 125 2.08 -12.20 8.81
CA THR A 125 2.03 -13.51 9.44
C THR A 125 0.72 -14.18 9.08
N ILE A 126 0.78 -15.32 8.41
CA ILE A 126 -0.37 -16.13 8.06
C ILE A 126 -0.50 -17.25 9.09
N LEU A 127 -1.71 -17.42 9.61
CA LEU A 127 -2.06 -18.45 10.57
C LEU A 127 -3.12 -19.36 9.99
N SER A 128 -2.91 -20.66 10.12
CA SER A 128 -3.96 -21.67 9.93
C SER A 128 -4.54 -22.08 11.28
N PHE A 129 -5.76 -22.62 11.29
CA PHE A 129 -6.47 -23.01 12.52
C PHE A 129 -6.69 -21.82 13.47
N ALA A 130 -6.93 -20.63 12.91
CA ALA A 130 -7.13 -19.41 13.66
C ALA A 130 -8.31 -18.59 13.12
N LYS A 131 -8.82 -17.68 13.94
CA LYS A 131 -9.78 -16.63 13.64
C LYS A 131 -9.26 -15.31 14.22
N CYS A 132 -9.74 -14.18 13.74
CA CYS A 132 -9.41 -12.90 14.33
C CYS A 132 -9.98 -12.80 15.74
N ASP A 133 -9.12 -12.38 16.66
CA ASP A 133 -9.54 -12.08 18.01
C ASP A 133 -10.50 -10.90 17.99
N LYS A 134 -11.61 -11.04 18.71
CA LYS A 134 -12.60 -9.97 18.87
C LYS A 134 -12.25 -9.04 20.04
N VAL A 135 -11.32 -9.43 20.89
CA VAL A 135 -10.88 -8.68 22.08
C VAL A 135 -9.63 -7.87 21.77
N THR A 136 -8.58 -8.54 21.27
CA THR A 136 -7.30 -7.89 20.97
C THR A 136 -7.23 -7.48 19.50
N VAL A 137 -7.20 -6.18 19.23
CA VAL A 137 -7.16 -5.64 17.87
C VAL A 137 -5.95 -6.16 17.11
N GLY A 138 -6.19 -6.74 15.93
CA GLY A 138 -5.14 -7.23 15.06
C GLY A 138 -4.41 -8.46 15.57
N ALA A 139 -5.00 -9.20 16.52
CA ALA A 139 -4.52 -10.51 16.95
C ALA A 139 -5.38 -11.64 16.37
N ALA A 140 -4.85 -12.85 16.42
CA ALA A 140 -5.56 -14.08 16.06
C ALA A 140 -5.62 -15.05 17.23
N VAL A 141 -6.71 -15.80 17.34
CA VAL A 141 -6.97 -16.83 18.35
C VAL A 141 -7.46 -18.10 17.66
N ASN A 142 -7.30 -19.27 18.28
CA ASN A 142 -7.82 -20.53 17.73
C ASN A 142 -9.19 -20.92 18.32
N THR A 143 -9.81 -20.06 19.12
CA THR A 143 -11.09 -20.35 19.78
C THR A 143 -12.17 -20.58 18.72
N ASN A 144 -12.75 -21.78 18.71
CA ASN A 144 -13.70 -22.23 17.69
C ASN A 144 -13.18 -22.14 16.25
N ALA A 145 -11.86 -22.21 16.05
CA ALA A 145 -11.26 -22.27 14.73
C ALA A 145 -11.19 -23.73 14.24
N SER A 146 -11.53 -23.94 12.98
CA SER A 146 -11.44 -25.22 12.28
C SER A 146 -10.17 -25.27 11.43
N SER A 147 -9.82 -26.46 10.92
CA SER A 147 -8.75 -26.65 9.95
C SER A 147 -8.92 -25.83 8.67
N ARG A 148 -10.15 -25.37 8.41
CA ARG A 148 -10.52 -24.54 7.27
C ARG A 148 -10.33 -23.05 7.49
N ASN A 149 -10.10 -22.62 8.73
CA ASN A 149 -9.96 -21.20 9.03
C ASN A 149 -8.49 -20.77 8.89
N VAL A 150 -8.30 -19.70 8.13
CA VAL A 150 -7.01 -19.10 7.84
C VAL A 150 -7.11 -17.60 8.05
N VAL A 151 -6.06 -17.02 8.60
CA VAL A 151 -5.99 -15.61 9.01
C VAL A 151 -4.66 -15.01 8.57
N ALA A 152 -4.66 -13.75 8.18
CA ALA A 152 -3.45 -12.98 8.01
C ALA A 152 -3.42 -11.82 9.00
N LEU A 153 -2.28 -11.68 9.67
CA LEU A 153 -1.93 -10.56 10.53
C LEU A 153 -0.89 -9.71 9.81
N TYR A 154 -1.21 -8.44 9.65
CA TYR A 154 -0.34 -7.45 9.02
C TYR A 154 -0.64 -6.08 9.60
N THR A 155 0.26 -5.13 9.40
CA THR A 155 0.13 -3.79 9.95
C THR A 155 0.01 -2.75 8.83
N LEU A 156 -0.90 -1.78 9.03
CA LEU A 156 -1.10 -0.65 8.13
C LEU A 156 -0.56 0.64 8.71
N GLU A 157 -0.14 1.53 7.82
CA GLU A 157 0.42 2.84 8.17
C GLU A 157 -0.71 3.84 8.48
N THR A 158 -0.61 4.58 9.59
CA THR A 158 -1.52 5.67 9.94
C THR A 158 -0.78 7.01 10.02
N GLN A 159 -1.49 8.10 10.34
CA GLN A 159 -0.87 9.43 10.46
C GLN A 159 0.14 9.52 11.62
N SER A 160 -0.01 8.70 12.66
CA SER A 160 0.77 8.79 13.90
C SER A 160 1.38 7.45 14.32
N GLY A 161 1.26 6.39 13.51
CA GLY A 161 1.87 5.11 13.84
C GLY A 161 1.36 3.93 13.01
N GLN A 162 1.12 2.83 13.71
CA GLN A 162 0.80 1.52 13.15
C GLN A 162 -0.63 1.13 13.54
N SER A 163 -1.38 0.58 12.59
CA SER A 163 -2.70 0.00 12.83
C SER A 163 -2.66 -1.49 12.54
N PRO A 164 -2.62 -2.35 13.58
CA PRO A 164 -2.58 -3.79 13.40
C PRO A 164 -3.90 -4.28 12.82
N GLN A 165 -3.83 -5.05 11.74
CA GLN A 165 -4.96 -5.67 11.05
C GLN A 165 -4.96 -7.17 11.26
N CYS A 166 -6.17 -7.70 11.38
CA CYS A 166 -6.42 -9.12 11.27
C CYS A 166 -7.48 -9.32 10.19
N GLN A 167 -7.21 -10.20 9.24
CA GLN A 167 -8.10 -10.51 8.14
C GLN A 167 -8.31 -12.02 8.04
N GLU A 168 -9.57 -12.44 8.05
CA GLU A 168 -10.00 -13.82 7.81
C GLU A 168 -10.47 -13.95 6.34
N THR A 169 -10.50 -15.17 5.81
CA THR A 169 -11.23 -15.50 4.56
C THR A 169 -12.64 -15.96 4.83
#